data_AF-B8KG27-F1
#
_entry.id   AF-B8KG27-F1
#
_cell.length_a   1.000
_cell.length_b   1.000
_cell.length_c   1.000
_cell.angle_alpha   90.00
_cell.angle_beta   90.00
_cell.angle_gamma   90.00
#
_symmetry.space_group_name_H-M   'P 1'
#
loop_
_entity.id
_entity.type
_entity.pdbx_description
1 polymer ?
#
loop_
_entity_poly.entity_id
_entity_poly.type
_entity_poly.pdbx_seq_one_letter_code
_entity_poly.pdbx_strand_id
1 'polypeptide(L)'
;MNFFHRHEQQAGRGPIQFSVANMLQPGVFDIDNMDSMFTRGLVFFVTLPGPEDMIQAFDYMLETARVVARNLGGELLDESRSVLTQQAVEHSRQQIRELERRLLAQRG
;
A
#
# COMPACT_ATOMS: atom_id res chain seq x y z
N MET A 1 -10.21 -1.38 -11.11
CA MET A 1 -10.52 -0.05 -10.51
C MET A 1 -9.45 0.92 -10.97
N ASN A 2 -9.75 2.19 -11.17
CA ASN A 2 -8.79 3.19 -11.71
C ASN A 2 -7.81 3.72 -10.64
N PHE A 3 -7.25 2.80 -9.86
CA PHE A 3 -6.18 3.08 -8.90
C PHE A 3 -4.85 2.71 -9.56
N PHE A 4 -3.74 3.21 -9.01
CA PHE A 4 -2.45 2.68 -9.39
C PHE A 4 -2.21 1.35 -8.67
N HIS A 5 -1.68 0.37 -9.39
CA HIS A 5 -1.40 -0.95 -8.87
C HIS A 5 0.07 -1.30 -9.10
N ARG A 6 0.73 -1.83 -8.07
CA ARG A 6 2.01 -2.53 -8.25
C ARG A 6 1.74 -4.03 -8.28
N HIS A 7 2.20 -4.67 -9.35
CA HIS A 7 2.12 -6.12 -9.53
C HIS A 7 3.45 -6.77 -9.21
N GLU A 8 3.42 -8.06 -8.86
CA GLU A 8 4.62 -8.85 -8.54
C GLU A 8 5.60 -8.97 -9.72
N GLN A 9 5.07 -9.09 -10.94
CA GLN A 9 5.90 -9.24 -12.14
C GLN A 9 6.02 -7.91 -12.89
N GLN A 10 7.18 -7.71 -13.51
CA GLN A 10 7.37 -6.63 -14.48
C GLN A 10 6.34 -6.75 -15.61
N ALA A 11 5.92 -5.61 -16.16
CA ALA A 11 4.83 -5.47 -17.14
C ALA A 11 3.40 -5.69 -16.60
N GLY A 12 3.17 -5.59 -15.28
CA GLY A 12 1.81 -5.55 -14.71
C GLY A 12 1.12 -6.92 -14.66
N ARG A 13 1.91 -8.00 -14.57
CA ARG A 13 1.41 -9.38 -14.52
C ARG A 13 1.49 -9.94 -13.11
N GLY A 14 0.63 -10.92 -12.82
CA GLY A 14 0.55 -11.57 -11.51
C GLY A 14 -0.29 -10.79 -10.49
N PRO A 15 -0.35 -11.31 -9.25
CA PRO A 15 -1.09 -10.70 -8.15
C PRO A 15 -0.71 -9.25 -7.89
N ILE A 16 -1.69 -8.47 -7.43
CA ILE A 16 -1.46 -7.11 -6.98
C ILE A 16 -0.77 -7.18 -5.62
N GLN A 17 0.40 -6.56 -5.51
CA GLN A 17 1.10 -6.41 -4.23
C GLN A 17 0.46 -5.32 -3.39
N PHE A 18 0.29 -4.12 -3.97
CA PHE A 18 -0.40 -3.02 -3.31
C PHE A 18 -1.04 -2.09 -4.34
N SER A 19 -1.95 -1.26 -3.84
CA SER A 19 -2.63 -0.24 -4.61
C SER A 19 -2.43 1.14 -3.99
N VAL A 20 -2.50 2.17 -4.83
CA VAL A 20 -2.46 3.57 -4.44
C VAL A 20 -3.72 4.25 -4.95
N ALA A 21 -4.44 4.89 -4.04
CA ALA A 21 -5.64 5.66 -4.33
C ALA A 21 -5.44 7.13 -3.94
N ASN A 22 -6.21 8.00 -4.57
CA ASN A 22 -6.34 9.39 -4.17
C ASN A 22 -7.18 9.46 -2.88
N MET A 23 -6.81 10.30 -1.91
CA MET A 23 -7.61 10.49 -0.69
C MET A 23 -8.90 11.27 -0.95
N LEU A 24 -8.92 12.11 -1.99
CA LEU A 24 -10.13 12.82 -2.41
C LEU A 24 -11.06 11.91 -3.19
N GLN A 25 -12.36 12.01 -2.94
CA GLN A 25 -13.36 11.30 -3.73
C GLN A 25 -13.33 11.78 -5.19
N PRO A 26 -13.44 10.85 -6.17
CA PRO A 26 -13.87 9.46 -6.05
C PRO A 26 -12.75 8.44 -5.75
N GLY A 27 -11.53 8.90 -5.43
CA GLY A 27 -10.40 8.06 -5.05
C GLY A 27 -9.48 7.63 -6.20
N VAL A 28 -9.79 8.08 -7.42
CA VAL A 28 -9.05 7.76 -8.65
C VAL A 28 -8.15 8.91 -9.08
N PHE A 29 -7.29 8.65 -10.06
CA PHE A 29 -6.42 9.66 -10.67
C PHE A 29 -6.91 9.99 -12.07
N ASP A 30 -6.98 11.27 -12.38
CA ASP A 30 -7.12 11.75 -13.75
C ASP A 30 -5.70 11.88 -14.34
N ILE A 31 -5.33 10.90 -15.16
CA ILE A 31 -3.97 10.79 -15.72
C ILE A 31 -3.74 11.92 -16.74
N ASP A 32 -4.78 12.33 -17.47
CA ASP A 32 -4.67 13.36 -18.51
C ASP A 32 -4.39 14.75 -17.92
N ASN A 33 -4.83 14.99 -16.67
CA ASN A 33 -4.66 16.27 -15.97
C ASN A 33 -3.74 16.18 -14.73
N MET A 34 -2.94 15.11 -14.62
CA MET A 34 -2.21 14.79 -13.40
C MET A 34 -1.17 15.84 -13.02
N ASP A 35 -0.55 16.51 -14.00
CA ASP A 35 0.47 17.55 -13.78
C ASP A 35 -0.07 18.76 -12.99
N SER A 36 -1.38 19.02 -13.08
CA SER A 36 -2.05 20.12 -12.37
C SER A 36 -2.86 19.65 -11.16
N MET A 37 -2.83 18.34 -10.88
CA MET A 37 -3.63 17.74 -9.82
C MET A 37 -3.09 18.11 -8.44
N PHE A 38 -3.99 18.50 -7.55
CA PHE A 38 -3.73 18.62 -6.13
C PHE A 38 -4.58 17.61 -5.35
N THR A 39 -4.00 17.02 -4.32
CA THR A 39 -4.73 16.16 -3.39
C THR A 39 -4.34 16.43 -1.95
N ARG A 40 -5.26 16.16 -1.03
CA ARG A 40 -4.99 16.19 0.43
C ARG A 40 -4.08 15.05 0.87
N GLY A 41 -3.98 13.98 0.08
CA GLY A 41 -3.13 12.85 0.40
C GLY A 41 -3.33 11.68 -0.55
N LEU A 42 -2.47 10.69 -0.39
CA LEU A 42 -2.53 9.41 -1.09
C LEU A 42 -2.76 8.31 -0.08
N VAL A 43 -3.51 7.29 -0.47
CA VAL A 43 -3.77 6.11 0.37
C VAL A 43 -3.08 4.91 -0.27
N PHE A 44 -2.14 4.32 0.46
CA PHE A 44 -1.46 3.09 0.08
C PHE A 44 -2.07 1.94 0.88
N PHE A 45 -2.42 0.84 0.20
CA PHE A 45 -3.00 -0.31 0.88
C PHE A 45 -2.65 -1.63 0.19
N VAL A 46 -2.55 -2.67 1.00
CA VAL A 46 -2.40 -4.07 0.58
C VAL A 46 -3.69 -4.80 0.96
N THR A 47 -4.25 -5.57 0.03
CA THR A 47 -5.41 -6.43 0.31
C THR A 47 -4.93 -7.83 0.64
N LEU A 48 -5.25 -8.32 1.85
CA LEU A 48 -4.81 -9.63 2.33
C LEU A 48 -6.01 -10.55 2.65
N PRO A 49 -5.93 -11.86 2.31
CA PRO A 49 -4.88 -12.49 1.49
C PRO A 49 -4.99 -12.07 0.02
N GLY A 50 -3.88 -12.10 -0.72
CA GLY A 50 -3.87 -11.68 -2.12
C GLY A 50 -2.51 -11.83 -2.80
N PRO A 51 -1.47 -11.12 -2.32
CA PRO A 51 -0.10 -11.31 -2.79
C PRO A 51 0.42 -12.73 -2.50
N GLU A 52 1.37 -13.22 -3.30
CA GLU A 52 2.10 -14.46 -3.05
C GLU A 52 2.95 -14.35 -1.78
N ASP A 53 3.65 -13.22 -1.64
CA ASP A 53 4.42 -12.87 -0.44
C ASP A 53 3.83 -11.59 0.19
N MET A 54 3.06 -11.77 1.26
CA MET A 54 2.30 -10.70 1.91
C MET A 54 3.20 -9.72 2.67
N ILE A 55 4.27 -10.23 3.30
CA ILE A 55 5.25 -9.39 4.02
C ILE A 55 6.03 -8.54 3.02
N GLN A 56 6.51 -9.15 1.94
CA GLN A 56 7.25 -8.44 0.92
C GLN A 56 6.38 -7.38 0.22
N ALA A 57 5.10 -7.69 -0.06
CA ALA A 57 4.16 -6.73 -0.61
C ALA A 57 3.98 -5.50 0.30
N PHE A 58 3.86 -5.72 1.61
CA PHE A 58 3.79 -4.65 2.61
C PHE A 58 5.07 -3.82 2.69
N ASP A 59 6.24 -4.46 2.73
CA ASP A 59 7.52 -3.76 2.81
C ASP A 59 7.75 -2.89 1.57
N TYR A 60 7.43 -3.39 0.38
CA TYR A 60 7.52 -2.59 -0.84
C TYR A 60 6.51 -1.44 -0.88
N MET A 61 5.29 -1.64 -0.37
CA MET A 61 4.31 -0.57 -0.22
C MET A 61 4.86 0.54 0.68
N LEU A 62 5.39 0.18 1.84
CA LEU A 62 5.93 1.11 2.82
C LEU A 62 7.11 1.91 2.27
N GLU A 63 8.06 1.25 1.61
CA GLU A 63 9.20 1.93 0.99
C GLU A 63 8.75 2.89 -0.13
N THR A 64 7.78 2.47 -0.94
CA THR A 64 7.21 3.34 -1.98
C THR A 64 6.53 4.56 -1.37
N ALA A 65 5.71 4.37 -0.33
CA ALA A 65 5.04 5.48 0.36
C ALA A 65 6.05 6.46 0.99
N ARG A 66 7.14 5.96 1.58
CA ARG A 66 8.23 6.79 2.12
C ARG A 66 8.91 7.60 1.02
N VAL A 67 9.21 7.01 -0.13
CA VAL A 67 9.80 7.72 -1.27
C VAL A 67 8.87 8.82 -1.77
N VAL A 68 7.59 8.51 -1.96
CA VAL A 68 6.58 9.47 -2.42
C VAL A 68 6.42 10.62 -1.43
N ALA A 69 6.30 10.33 -0.14
CA ALA A 69 6.21 11.36 0.91
C ALA A 69 7.43 12.29 0.88
N ARG A 70 8.65 11.75 0.79
CA ARG A 70 9.87 12.57 0.69
C ARG A 70 9.87 13.45 -0.56
N ASN A 71 9.51 12.90 -1.71
CA ASN A 71 9.54 13.64 -2.98
C ASN A 71 8.48 14.74 -3.07
N LEU A 72 7.34 14.56 -2.37
CA LEU A 72 6.24 15.52 -2.35
C LEU A 72 6.26 16.43 -1.11
N GLY A 73 7.24 16.29 -0.21
CA GLY A 73 7.30 17.02 1.06
C GLY A 73 6.13 16.71 2.00
N GLY A 74 5.54 15.52 1.88
CA GLY A 74 4.43 15.06 2.70
C GLY A 74 4.87 14.29 3.95
N GLU A 75 3.92 14.05 4.84
CA GLU A 75 4.09 13.22 6.03
C GLU A 75 3.45 11.84 5.80
N LEU A 76 4.11 10.79 6.29
CA LEU A 76 3.57 9.44 6.21
C LEU A 76 2.77 9.13 7.47
N LEU A 77 1.50 8.80 7.29
CA LEU A 77 0.55 8.51 8.37
C LEU A 77 0.16 7.03 8.37
N ASP A 78 -0.19 6.52 9.55
CA ASP A 78 -0.82 5.22 9.73
C ASP A 78 -2.34 5.25 9.47
N GLU A 79 -3.02 4.11 9.64
CA GLU A 79 -4.47 3.98 9.44
C GLU A 79 -5.31 4.86 10.38
N SER A 80 -4.74 5.27 11.53
CA SER A 80 -5.38 6.18 12.49
C SER A 80 -5.17 7.66 12.14
N ARG A 81 -4.44 7.95 11.06
CA ARG A 81 -3.97 9.28 10.66
C ARG A 81 -2.97 9.89 11.64
N SER A 82 -2.25 9.05 12.38
CA SER A 82 -1.12 9.47 13.22
C SER A 82 0.18 9.31 12.45
N VAL A 83 1.21 10.06 12.84
CA VAL A 83 2.55 9.95 12.23
C VAL A 83 3.03 8.51 12.31
N LEU A 84 3.44 7.94 11.18
CA LEU A 84 3.84 6.55 11.12
C LEU A 84 5.10 6.32 11.96
N THR A 85 4.97 5.48 12.98
CA THR A 85 6.07 5.09 13.86
C THR A 85 6.66 3.73 13.46
N GLN A 86 7.89 3.46 13.90
CA GLN A 86 8.48 2.13 13.74
C GLN A 86 7.65 1.05 14.47
N GLN A 87 7.06 1.37 15.62
CA GLN A 87 6.20 0.46 16.37
C GLN A 87 4.95 0.08 15.56
N ALA A 88 4.31 1.04 14.89
CA ALA A 88 3.15 0.78 14.03
C ALA A 88 3.52 -0.14 12.86
N VAL A 89 4.67 0.10 12.22
CA VAL A 89 5.19 -0.75 11.13
C VAL A 89 5.41 -2.19 11.60
N GLU A 90 6.08 -2.39 12.74
CA GLU A 90 6.30 -3.73 13.28
C GLU A 90 4.99 -4.42 13.68
N HIS A 91 4.03 -3.66 14.22
CA HIS A 91 2.71 -4.19 14.53
C HIS A 91 1.99 -4.70 13.27
N SER A 92 2.00 -3.93 12.17
CA SER A 92 1.43 -4.39 10.89
C SER A 92 2.12 -5.66 10.39
N ARG A 93 3.47 -5.73 10.43
CA ARG A 93 4.22 -6.94 10.04
C ARG A 93 3.83 -8.16 10.89
N GLN A 94 3.63 -7.98 12.19
CA GLN A 94 3.18 -9.05 13.08
C GLN A 94 1.78 -9.56 12.72
N GLN A 95 0.85 -8.66 12.42
CA GLN A 95 -0.50 -9.03 11.99
C GLN A 95 -0.48 -9.84 10.69
N ILE A 96 0.37 -9.48 9.73
CA ILE A 96 0.54 -10.21 8.47
C ILE A 96 1.11 -11.61 8.72
N ARG A 97 2.17 -11.74 9.53
CA ARG A 97 2.73 -13.07 9.88
C ARG A 97 1.73 -13.95 10.60
N GLU A 98 0.90 -13.36 11.47
CA GLU A 98 -0.16 -14.10 12.16
C GLU A 98 -1.23 -14.60 11.19
N LEU A 99 -1.61 -13.79 10.20
CA LEU A 99 -2.51 -14.21 9.12
C LEU A 99 -1.90 -15.37 8.31
N GLU A 100 -0.62 -15.29 7.93
CA GLU A 100 0.10 -16.36 7.22
C GLU A 100 0.05 -17.68 8.00
N ARG A 101 0.35 -17.64 9.30
CA ARG A 101 0.28 -18.82 10.17
C ARG A 101 -1.11 -19.44 10.21
N ARG A 102 -2.16 -18.60 10.32
CA ARG A 102 -3.56 -19.07 10.34
C ARG A 102 -3.97 -19.71 9.02
N LEU A 103 -3.54 -19.15 7.89
CA LEU A 103 -3.85 -19.69 6.56
C LEU A 103 -3.14 -21.02 6.31
N LEU A 104 -1.90 -21.19 6.79
CA LEU A 104 -1.18 -22.45 6.71
C LEU A 104 -1.83 -23.53 7.58
N ALA A 105 -2.25 -23.19 8.79
CA ALA A 105 -2.93 -24.12 9.69
C ALA A 105 -4.30 -24.60 9.18
N GLN A 106 -4.97 -23.81 8.34
CA GLN A 106 -6.25 -24.19 7.71
C GLN A 106 -6.07 -25.06 6.46
N ARG A 107 -4.85 -25.18 5.94
CA ARG A 107 -4.51 -25.93 4.72
C ARG A 107 -3.93 -27.32 4.99
N GLY A 108 -3.56 -27.62 6.23
CA GLY A 108 -3.07 -28.93 6.68
C GLY A 108 -4.16 -29.71 7.41
#